data_AF-A0A5N7ZEV7-F1
#
_entry.id   AF-A0A5N7ZEV7-F1
#
_cell.length_a   1.000
_cell.length_b   1.000
_cell.length_c   1.000
_cell.angle_alpha   90.00
_cell.angle_beta   90.00
_cell.angle_gamma   90.00
#
_symmetry.space_group_name_H-M   'P 1'
#
loop_
_entity.id
_entity.type
_entity.pdbx_description
1 polymer ?
#
loop_
_entity_poly.entity_id
_entity_poly.type
_entity_poly.pdbx_seq_one_letter_code
_entity_poly.pdbx_strand_id
1 'polypeptide(L)'
;MNIKYENEVYSKIELINSVLKDIGIPSLKTNKDFTIDEQFHQEHYVKFSLQKTNCINLELIFINNALQINIDRTNESFEWSNKQIKENVEEIKSFVKVLFTSRIKVKYCGSNYTKISFFDGNGCNVKTLKYVSGLYLKISCQSKEYSPIYIK
;
A
#
# COMPACT_ATOMS: atom_id res chain seq x y z
N MET A 1 -1.35 -23.69 10.14
CA MET A 1 0.04 -24.06 9.79
C MET A 1 0.96 -22.94 10.24
N ASN A 2 2.11 -23.24 10.85
CA ASN A 2 3.08 -22.21 11.24
C ASN A 2 4.12 -22.07 10.13
N ILE A 3 3.81 -21.26 9.10
CA ILE A 3 4.72 -21.07 7.95
C ILE A 3 5.91 -20.22 8.39
N LYS A 4 7.11 -20.73 8.11
CA LYS A 4 8.35 -19.99 8.27
C LYS A 4 8.68 -19.33 6.93
N TYR A 5 8.62 -18.00 6.88
CA TYR A 5 8.99 -17.28 5.67
C TYR A 5 10.49 -17.29 5.45
N GLU A 6 10.89 -17.22 4.19
CA GLU A 6 12.27 -16.91 3.83
C GLU A 6 12.69 -15.54 4.38
N ASN A 7 13.99 -15.39 4.64
CA ASN A 7 14.55 -14.18 5.25
C ASN A 7 14.19 -12.90 4.48
N GLU A 8 14.15 -12.97 3.15
CA GLU A 8 13.81 -11.83 2.29
C GLU A 8 12.33 -11.46 2.36
N VAL A 9 11.41 -12.41 2.57
CA VAL A 9 10.00 -12.10 2.80
C VAL A 9 9.82 -11.53 4.19
N TYR A 10 10.45 -12.16 5.19
CA TYR A 10 10.40 -11.71 6.58
C TYR A 10 10.95 -10.27 6.75
N SER A 11 12.07 -9.93 6.12
CA SER A 11 12.66 -8.59 6.21
C SER A 11 11.73 -7.49 5.67
N LYS A 12 10.99 -7.77 4.60
CA LYS A 12 10.00 -6.84 4.03
C LYS A 12 8.78 -6.69 4.95
N ILE A 13 8.32 -7.78 5.57
CA ILE A 13 7.25 -7.73 6.58
C ILE A 13 7.70 -6.86 7.76
N GLU A 14 8.93 -7.03 8.23
CA GLU A 14 9.49 -6.24 9.32
C GLU A 14 9.67 -4.76 8.95
N LEU A 15 9.96 -4.44 7.68
CA LEU A 15 9.93 -3.06 7.19
C LEU A 15 8.56 -2.43 7.40
N ILE A 16 7.47 -3.09 6.99
CA ILE A 16 6.12 -2.57 7.18
C ILE A 16 5.74 -2.52 8.67
N ASN A 17 6.08 -3.56 9.44
CA ASN A 17 5.83 -3.60 10.89
C ASN A 17 6.55 -2.45 11.63
N SER A 18 7.75 -2.06 11.19
CA SER A 18 8.46 -0.91 11.76
C SER A 18 7.67 0.39 11.57
N VAL A 19 7.07 0.59 10.39
CA VAL A 19 6.22 1.76 10.12
C VAL A 19 4.94 1.71 10.97
N LEU A 20 4.30 0.55 11.08
CA LEU A 20 3.11 0.36 11.93
C LEU A 20 3.43 0.68 13.40
N LYS A 21 4.58 0.21 13.90
CA LYS A 21 5.06 0.52 15.24
C LYS A 21 5.27 2.02 15.43
N ASP A 22 5.87 2.72 14.47
CA ASP A 22 6.10 4.17 14.52
C ASP A 22 4.80 5.00 14.56
N ILE A 23 3.69 4.44 14.09
CA ILE A 23 2.36 5.05 14.17
C ILE A 23 1.47 4.44 15.28
N GLY A 24 2.03 3.60 16.16
CA GLY A 24 1.32 3.04 17.32
C GLY A 24 0.32 1.93 16.99
N ILE A 25 0.47 1.25 15.85
CA ILE A 25 -0.44 0.22 15.35
C ILE A 25 0.20 -1.18 15.52
N PRO A 26 -0.58 -2.23 15.85
CA PRO A 26 -0.07 -3.60 15.91
C PRO A 26 0.56 -4.07 14.60
N SER A 27 1.47 -5.04 14.69
CA SER A 27 2.11 -5.66 13.51
C SER A 27 1.09 -6.36 12.60
N LEU A 28 1.42 -6.52 11.32
CA LEU A 28 0.50 -7.08 10.31
C LEU A 28 -0.16 -8.39 10.73
N LYS A 29 0.58 -9.30 11.38
CA LYS A 29 0.06 -10.59 11.84
C LYS A 29 -0.92 -10.50 13.02
N THR A 30 -0.79 -9.47 13.85
CA THR A 30 -1.62 -9.28 15.06
C THR A 30 -2.68 -8.18 14.90
N ASN A 31 -2.63 -7.47 13.78
CA ASN A 31 -3.55 -6.39 13.46
C ASN A 31 -4.84 -6.95 12.84
N LYS A 32 -5.94 -6.80 13.56
CA LYS A 32 -7.28 -7.24 13.12
C LYS A 32 -7.79 -6.58 11.85
N ASP A 33 -7.21 -5.44 11.44
CA ASP A 33 -7.58 -4.76 10.21
C ASP A 33 -6.97 -5.44 8.97
N PHE A 34 -6.08 -6.43 9.13
CA PHE A 34 -5.47 -7.18 8.03
C PHE A 34 -5.82 -8.67 8.09
N THR A 35 -6.03 -9.27 6.92
CA THR A 35 -6.18 -10.71 6.75
C THR A 35 -5.12 -11.24 5.80
N ILE A 36 -4.61 -12.43 6.09
CA ILE A 36 -3.72 -13.18 5.20
C ILE A 36 -4.59 -13.91 4.17
N ASP A 37 -4.16 -13.88 2.90
CA ASP A 37 -4.72 -14.76 1.88
C ASP A 37 -4.15 -16.18 2.07
N GLU A 38 -4.93 -17.03 2.73
CA GLU A 38 -4.53 -18.41 3.06
C GLU A 38 -4.43 -19.31 1.80
N GLN A 39 -5.06 -18.94 0.67
CA GLN A 39 -5.07 -19.79 -0.52
C GLN A 39 -3.72 -19.85 -1.23
N PHE A 40 -2.93 -18.78 -1.12
CA PHE A 40 -1.62 -18.64 -1.77
C PHE A 40 -0.48 -18.53 -0.75
N HIS A 41 -0.73 -18.90 0.51
CA HIS A 41 0.21 -18.73 1.59
C HIS A 41 1.40 -19.70 1.49
N GLN A 42 2.58 -19.20 1.14
CA GLN A 42 3.79 -20.00 0.92
C GLN A 42 5.03 -19.33 1.56
N GLU A 43 6.13 -20.07 1.68
CA GLU A 43 7.35 -19.57 2.33
C GLU A 43 7.96 -18.33 1.64
N HIS A 44 7.78 -18.23 0.32
CA HIS A 44 8.29 -17.16 -0.54
C HIS A 44 7.22 -16.15 -0.97
N TYR A 45 5.98 -16.29 -0.48
CA TYR A 45 4.85 -15.45 -0.84
C TYR A 45 3.86 -15.28 0.31
N VAL A 46 3.56 -14.04 0.67
CA VAL A 46 2.41 -13.73 1.51
C VAL A 46 1.71 -12.46 1.05
N LYS A 47 0.38 -12.49 1.07
CA LYS A 47 -0.48 -11.35 0.78
C LYS A 47 -1.29 -10.99 2.01
N PHE A 48 -1.24 -9.73 2.42
CA PHE A 48 -2.11 -9.14 3.43
C PHE A 48 -3.11 -8.21 2.74
N SER A 49 -4.39 -8.37 3.06
CA SER A 49 -5.46 -7.51 2.55
C SER A 49 -6.08 -6.72 3.69
N LEU A 50 -6.27 -5.42 3.49
CA LEU A 50 -6.93 -4.55 4.47
C LEU A 50 -8.44 -4.84 4.50
N GLN A 51 -8.97 -5.17 5.67
CA GLN A 51 -10.38 -5.43 5.96
C GLN A 51 -11.00 -4.24 6.71
N LYS A 52 -11.00 -3.07 6.08
CA LYS A 52 -11.53 -1.84 6.68
C LYS A 52 -12.47 -1.11 5.74
N THR A 53 -13.70 -0.87 6.21
CA THR A 53 -14.71 -0.10 5.45
C THR A 53 -14.38 1.39 5.45
N ASN A 54 -14.79 2.12 4.42
CA ASN A 54 -14.59 3.57 4.26
C ASN A 54 -13.12 4.03 4.14
N CYS A 55 -12.19 3.09 3.98
CA CYS A 55 -10.79 3.32 3.66
C CYS A 55 -10.51 2.86 2.23
N ILE A 56 -9.34 3.23 1.71
CA ILE A 56 -8.90 2.78 0.39
C ILE A 56 -8.64 1.27 0.40
N ASN A 57 -9.00 0.57 -0.68
CA ASN A 57 -8.61 -0.83 -0.83
C ASN A 57 -7.08 -0.91 -0.91
N LEU A 58 -6.49 -1.75 -0.06
CA LEU A 58 -5.06 -1.92 0.09
C LEU A 58 -4.69 -3.40 0.19
N GLU A 59 -3.74 -3.81 -0.62
CA GLU A 59 -3.09 -5.12 -0.52
C GLU A 59 -1.58 -4.94 -0.42
N LEU A 60 -0.96 -5.69 0.49
CA LEU A 60 0.48 -5.75 0.68
C LEU A 60 0.94 -7.15 0.30
N ILE A 61 1.73 -7.25 -0.76
CA ILE A 61 2.19 -8.52 -1.33
C ILE A 61 3.70 -8.59 -1.14
N PHE A 62 4.13 -9.62 -0.43
CA PHE A 62 5.53 -9.86 -0.09
C PHE A 62 6.00 -11.10 -0.85
N ILE A 63 6.90 -10.88 -1.80
CA ILE A 63 7.47 -11.93 -2.65
C ILE A 63 8.97 -11.99 -2.36
N ASN A 64 9.62 -13.11 -2.64
CA ASN A 64 11.06 -13.27 -2.40
C ASN A 64 11.90 -12.13 -2.99
N ASN A 65 11.61 -11.71 -4.23
CA ASN A 65 12.38 -10.68 -4.94
C ASN A 65 11.80 -9.24 -4.85
N ALA A 66 10.57 -9.06 -4.35
CA ALA A 66 9.88 -7.77 -4.40
C ALA A 66 8.91 -7.53 -3.23
N LEU A 67 8.70 -6.25 -2.91
CA LEU A 67 7.57 -5.76 -2.13
C LEU A 67 6.60 -5.08 -3.10
N GLN A 68 5.37 -5.56 -3.18
CA GLN A 68 4.31 -4.97 -3.98
C GLN A 68 3.20 -4.40 -3.08
N ILE A 69 2.71 -3.21 -3.42
CA ILE A 69 1.55 -2.58 -2.78
C ILE A 69 0.53 -2.23 -3.85
N ASN A 70 -0.66 -2.81 -3.74
CA ASN A 70 -1.79 -2.48 -4.61
C ASN A 70 -2.73 -1.52 -3.90
N ILE A 71 -3.11 -0.45 -4.59
CA ILE A 71 -4.03 0.58 -4.10
C ILE A 71 -5.18 0.72 -5.10
N ASP A 72 -6.42 0.52 -4.65
CA ASP A 72 -7.66 0.85 -5.36
C ASP A 72 -7.66 0.69 -6.90
N ARG A 73 -8.01 -0.52 -7.38
CA ARG A 73 -8.12 -0.91 -8.81
C ARG A 73 -6.84 -0.76 -9.63
N THR A 74 -5.74 -0.28 -9.05
CA THR A 74 -4.43 -0.30 -9.70
C THR A 74 -3.68 -1.56 -9.25
N ASN A 75 -3.64 -2.55 -10.13
CA ASN A 75 -2.74 -3.68 -9.96
C ASN A 75 -1.31 -3.16 -10.19
N GLU A 76 -0.37 -3.54 -9.32
CA GLU A 76 1.05 -3.14 -9.39
C GLU A 76 1.30 -1.64 -9.18
N SER A 77 0.52 -0.98 -8.32
CA SER A 77 0.69 0.46 -8.06
C SER A 77 2.12 0.81 -7.64
N PHE A 78 2.73 -0.09 -6.85
CA PHE A 78 4.10 0.03 -6.36
C PHE A 78 4.73 -1.35 -6.29
N GLU A 79 5.90 -1.48 -6.90
CA GLU A 79 6.75 -2.64 -6.72
C GLU A 79 8.19 -2.16 -6.49
N TRP A 80 8.82 -2.66 -5.43
CA TRP A 80 10.25 -2.46 -5.17
C TRP A 80 10.95 -3.79 -5.12
N SER A 81 11.95 -3.97 -5.98
CA SER A 81 12.91 -5.07 -5.88
C SER A 81 13.71 -5.00 -4.58
N ASN A 82 14.28 -6.13 -4.15
CA ASN A 82 15.17 -6.19 -2.98
C ASN A 82 16.31 -5.15 -3.04
N LYS A 83 16.83 -4.86 -4.24
CA LYS A 83 17.86 -3.83 -4.43
C LYS A 83 17.32 -2.44 -4.13
N GLN A 84 16.17 -2.07 -4.70
CA GLN A 84 15.54 -0.77 -4.46
C GLN A 84 15.15 -0.58 -2.99
N ILE A 85 14.72 -1.66 -2.32
CA ILE A 85 14.40 -1.63 -0.88
C ILE A 85 15.64 -1.27 -0.06
N LYS A 86 16.79 -1.90 -0.36
CA LYS A 86 18.05 -1.64 0.33
C LYS A 86 18.55 -0.20 0.09
N GLU A 87 18.40 0.31 -1.13
CA GLU A 87 18.87 1.65 -1.51
C GLU A 87 17.96 2.78 -1.02
N ASN A 88 16.66 2.54 -0.85
CA ASN A 88 15.65 3.59 -0.61
C ASN A 88 14.77 3.33 0.62
N VAL A 89 15.28 2.62 1.63
CA VAL A 89 14.50 2.14 2.78
C VAL A 89 13.69 3.23 3.48
N GLU A 90 14.28 4.40 3.73
CA GLU A 90 13.62 5.50 4.44
C GLU A 90 12.57 6.21 3.59
N GLU A 91 12.77 6.28 2.27
CA GLU A 91 11.75 6.80 1.35
C GLU A 91 10.53 5.87 1.32
N ILE A 92 10.77 4.56 1.26
CA ILE A 92 9.71 3.55 1.28
C ILE A 92 8.94 3.62 2.60
N LYS A 93 9.62 3.68 3.75
CA LYS A 93 8.96 3.87 5.05
C LYS A 93 8.13 5.14 5.10
N SER A 94 8.68 6.25 4.62
CA SER A 94 7.97 7.54 4.54
C SER A 94 6.71 7.43 3.68
N PHE A 95 6.80 6.77 2.52
CA PHE A 95 5.65 6.51 1.66
C PHE A 95 4.60 5.63 2.34
N VAL A 96 5.00 4.51 2.95
CA VAL A 96 4.10 3.60 3.66
C VAL A 96 3.40 4.31 4.83
N LYS A 97 4.12 5.20 5.53
CA LYS A 97 3.52 6.03 6.58
C LYS A 97 2.46 6.96 6.02
N VAL A 98 2.76 7.69 4.94
CA VAL A 98 1.81 8.56 4.24
C VAL A 98 0.59 7.76 3.79
N LEU A 99 0.78 6.55 3.26
CA LEU A 99 -0.31 5.67 2.84
C LEU A 99 -1.26 5.33 3.99
N PHE A 100 -0.74 5.05 5.19
CA PHE A 100 -1.55 4.69 6.34
C PHE A 100 -2.26 5.87 7.02
N THR A 101 -1.62 7.04 7.06
CA THR A 101 -2.10 8.17 7.88
C THR A 101 -2.80 9.28 7.09
N SER A 102 -2.72 9.27 5.76
CA SER A 102 -3.29 10.36 4.95
C SER A 102 -4.73 10.09 4.57
N ARG A 103 -5.50 11.17 4.41
CA ARG A 103 -6.75 11.12 3.65
C ARG A 103 -6.38 10.97 2.17
N ILE A 104 -7.07 10.07 1.46
CA ILE A 104 -6.72 9.75 0.07
C ILE A 104 -7.85 10.18 -0.85
N LYS A 105 -7.51 10.91 -1.92
CA LYS A 105 -8.42 11.21 -3.02
C LYS A 105 -7.98 10.46 -4.26
N VAL A 106 -8.85 9.62 -4.78
CA VAL A 106 -8.64 8.94 -6.06
C VAL A 106 -9.51 9.59 -7.10
N LYS A 107 -8.90 10.02 -8.21
CA LYS A 107 -9.58 10.59 -9.37
C LYS A 107 -9.34 9.69 -10.57
N TYR A 108 -10.43 9.18 -11.15
CA TYR A 108 -10.42 8.39 -12.36
C TYR A 108 -10.90 9.26 -13.52
N CYS A 109 -10.19 9.22 -14.64
CA CYS A 109 -10.61 9.87 -15.88
C CYS A 109 -10.64 8.82 -16.99
N GLY A 110 -11.83 8.23 -17.21
CA GLY A 110 -11.99 7.01 -18.01
C GLY A 110 -11.23 5.82 -17.44
N SER A 111 -10.89 4.86 -18.30
CA SER A 111 -10.09 3.67 -17.96
C SER A 111 -8.58 3.92 -17.92
N ASN A 112 -8.12 5.04 -18.48
CA ASN A 112 -6.72 5.22 -18.88
C ASN A 112 -5.93 6.13 -17.96
N TYR A 113 -6.58 6.78 -16.98
CA TYR A 113 -5.92 7.71 -16.08
C TYR A 113 -6.47 7.62 -14.67
N THR A 114 -5.56 7.38 -13.72
CA THR A 114 -5.84 7.40 -12.29
C THR A 114 -4.87 8.35 -11.60
N LYS A 115 -5.39 9.31 -10.83
CA LYS A 115 -4.60 10.18 -9.96
C LYS A 115 -4.95 9.89 -8.51
N ILE A 116 -3.94 9.61 -7.71
CA ILE A 116 -4.09 9.37 -6.27
C ILE A 116 -3.37 10.50 -5.53
N SER A 117 -4.08 11.27 -4.74
CA SER A 117 -3.52 12.36 -3.94
C SER A 117 -3.69 12.06 -2.45
N PHE A 118 -2.62 12.26 -1.68
CA PHE A 118 -2.55 12.03 -0.24
C PHE A 118 -2.52 13.38 0.47
N PHE A 119 -3.40 13.55 1.44
CA PHE A 119 -3.54 14.76 2.23
C PHE A 119 -3.26 14.46 3.70
N ASP A 120 -2.41 15.26 4.33
CA ASP A 120 -2.13 15.14 5.76
C ASP A 120 -3.32 15.63 6.62
N GLY A 121 -3.14 15.59 7.94
CA GLY A 121 -4.16 16.06 8.90
C GLY A 121 -4.47 17.55 8.81
N ASN A 122 -3.59 18.36 8.21
CA ASN A 122 -3.82 19.79 7.95
C ASN A 122 -4.52 20.04 6.61
N GLY A 123 -4.79 18.98 5.83
CA GLY A 123 -5.35 19.08 4.49
C GLY A 123 -4.33 19.45 3.41
N CYS A 124 -3.03 19.48 3.72
CA CYS A 124 -1.97 19.74 2.75
C CYS A 124 -1.72 18.50 1.89
N ASN A 125 -1.61 18.67 0.57
CA ASN A 125 -1.27 17.58 -0.34
C ASN A 125 0.22 17.24 -0.20
N VAL A 126 0.52 16.09 0.41
CA VAL A 126 1.89 15.65 0.70
C VAL A 126 2.46 14.73 -0.38
N LYS A 127 1.61 14.07 -1.17
CA LYS A 127 2.04 13.20 -2.26
C LYS A 127 0.96 13.06 -3.32
N THR A 128 1.36 12.95 -4.57
CA THR A 128 0.45 12.70 -5.68
C THR A 128 1.07 11.71 -6.65
N LEU A 129 0.29 10.70 -7.01
CA LEU A 129 0.61 9.65 -7.97
C LEU A 129 -0.26 9.83 -9.19
N LYS A 130 0.29 9.50 -10.36
CA LYS A 130 -0.44 9.53 -11.63
C LYS A 130 -0.10 8.25 -12.38
N TYR A 131 -1.13 7.50 -12.73
CA TYR A 131 -1.06 6.32 -13.58
C TYR A 131 -1.73 6.65 -14.90
N VAL A 132 -1.03 6.35 -16.00
CA VAL A 132 -1.53 6.53 -17.36
C VAL A 132 -1.35 5.23 -18.10
N SER A 133 -2.43 4.62 -18.57
CA SER A 133 -2.38 3.43 -19.42
C SER A 133 -2.86 3.80 -20.82
N GLY A 134 -1.95 3.73 -21.80
CA GLY A 134 -2.26 4.02 -23.21
C GLY A 134 -2.53 5.50 -23.51
N LEU A 135 -3.37 5.77 -24.52
CA LEU A 135 -3.71 7.12 -24.95
C LEU A 135 -4.79 7.74 -24.06
N TYR A 136 -4.51 8.92 -23.52
CA TYR A 136 -5.47 9.69 -22.74
C TYR A 136 -6.16 10.74 -23.62
N LEU A 137 -7.46 10.57 -23.84
CA LEU A 137 -8.34 11.61 -24.39
C LEU A 137 -8.98 12.38 -23.23
N LYS A 138 -9.41 13.62 -23.46
CA LYS A 138 -10.03 14.44 -22.40
C LYS A 138 -11.44 13.92 -22.10
N ILE A 139 -11.56 13.03 -21.11
CA ILE A 139 -12.83 12.39 -20.70
C ILE A 139 -13.31 12.98 -19.36
N SER A 140 -14.59 12.78 -19.04
CA SER A 140 -15.14 13.09 -17.72
C SER A 140 -14.39 12.32 -16.62
N CYS A 141 -14.22 12.98 -15.48
CA CYS A 141 -13.52 12.39 -14.35
C CYS A 141 -14.45 12.25 -13.15
N GLN A 142 -14.34 11.12 -12.45
CA GLN A 142 -14.99 10.89 -11.17
C GLN A 142 -13.94 10.93 -10.07
N SER A 143 -14.34 11.34 -8.86
CA SER A 143 -13.44 11.35 -7.70
C SER A 143 -14.11 10.70 -6.52
N LYS A 144 -13.32 9.97 -5.75
CA LYS A 144 -13.71 9.36 -4.49
C LYS A 144 -12.69 9.73 -3.43
N GLU A 145 -13.17 9.99 -2.22
CA GLU A 145 -12.34 10.32 -1.08
C GLU A 145 -12.46 9.21 -0.05
N TYR A 146 -11.34 8.90 0.57
CA TYR A 146 -11.18 7.84 1.55
C TYR A 146 -10.58 8.43 2.82
N SER A 147 -11.11 8.02 3.97
CA SER A 147 -10.54 8.37 5.26
C SER A 147 -9.17 7.72 5.44
N PRO A 148 -8.27 8.29 6.26
CA PRO A 148 -7.06 7.61 6.68
C PRO A 148 -7.35 6.19 7.17
N ILE A 149 -6.42 5.26 6.92
CA ILE A 149 -6.52 3.91 7.47
C ILE A 149 -6.37 3.99 9.00
N TYR A 150 -5.44 4.80 9.48
CA TYR A 150 -5.22 5.06 10.89
C TYR A 150 -5.22 6.56 11.16
N ILE A 151 -6.01 6.98 12.15
CA ILE A 151 -6.02 8.34 12.67
C ILE A 151 -4.93 8.40 13.75
N LYS A 152 -4.04 9.38 13.66
CA LYS A 152 -3.04 9.67 14.69
C LYS A 152 -3.59 10.70 15.67
#